data_AF-A0AAV4ZVX7-F1
#
_entry.id   AF-A0AAV4ZVX7-F1
#
_cell.length_a   1.000
_cell.length_b   1.000
_cell.length_c   1.000
_cell.angle_alpha   90.00
_cell.angle_beta   90.00
_cell.angle_gamma   90.00
#
_symmetry.space_group_name_H-M   'P 1'
#
loop_
_entity.id
_entity.type
_entity.pdbx_description
1 polymer ?
#
loop_
_entity_poly.entity_id
_entity_poly.type
_entity_poly.pdbx_seq_one_letter_code
_entity_poly.pdbx_strand_id
1 'polypeptide(L)' 'MFGRGQGQDTVSDFSFASGDRLWLQGQGYTVSQVAGGTLVTLSDGSVLLQGISASSFQASWVV' A
#
# COMPACT_ATOMS: atom_id res chain seq x y z
N MET A 1 3.80 -18.92 -4.47
CA MET A 1 2.44 -19.45 -4.21
C MET A 1 1.57 -18.26 -3.84
N PHE A 2 0.51 -17.97 -4.60
CA PHE A 2 -0.45 -16.88 -4.30
C PHE A 2 -1.81 -17.52 -4.04
N GLY A 3 -2.24 -17.51 -2.77
CA GLY A 3 -3.59 -17.88 -2.35
C GLY A 3 -4.31 -16.67 -1.75
N ARG A 4 -5.65 -16.71 -1.70
CA ARG A 4 -6.47 -15.69 -1.02
C ARG A 4 -5.97 -15.53 0.42
N GLY A 5 -5.61 -14.31 0.83
CA GLY A 5 -5.01 -14.07 2.15
C GLY A 5 -3.48 -13.93 2.19
N GLN A 6 -2.77 -14.02 1.05
CA GLN A 6 -1.31 -14.15 1.01
C GLN A 6 -0.58 -13.20 0.04
N GLY A 7 -1.21 -12.10 -0.38
CA GLY A 7 -0.52 -11.10 -1.18
C GLY A 7 0.29 -10.16 -0.29
N GLN A 8 1.60 -10.39 -0.15
CA GLN A 8 2.53 -9.37 0.32
C GLN A 8 3.19 -8.75 -0.91
N ASP A 9 2.58 -7.68 -1.41
CA ASP A 9 3.09 -6.97 -2.57
C ASP A 9 4.08 -5.90 -2.13
N THR A 10 5.13 -5.67 -2.93
CA THR A 10 6.06 -4.56 -2.73
C THR A 10 6.10 -3.73 -4.01
N VAL A 11 5.84 -2.43 -3.88
CA VAL A 11 5.89 -1.45 -4.96
C VAL A 11 7.07 -0.53 -4.69
N SER A 12 8.06 -0.53 -5.59
CA SER A 12 9.34 0.17 -5.39
C SER A 12 9.38 1.59 -5.95
N ASP A 13 8.45 1.94 -6.83
CA ASP A 13 8.47 3.15 -7.66
C ASP A 13 7.16 3.97 -7.58
N PHE A 14 6.34 3.71 -6.56
CA PHE A 14 5.07 4.42 -6.35
C PHE A 14 5.28 5.94 -6.30
N SER A 15 4.57 6.67 -7.16
CA SER A 15 4.59 8.13 -7.22
C SER A 15 3.19 8.68 -7.43
N PHE A 16 2.57 9.16 -6.35
CA PHE A 16 1.30 9.88 -6.43
C PHE A 16 1.38 11.13 -7.33
N ALA A 17 2.54 11.82 -7.31
CA ALA A 17 2.79 12.99 -8.15
C ALA A 17 2.82 12.65 -9.65
N SER A 18 3.19 11.41 -10.00
CA SER A 18 3.16 10.90 -11.37
C SER A 18 1.78 10.35 -11.78
N GLY A 19 0.82 10.32 -10.85
CA GLY A 19 -0.55 9.87 -11.11
C GLY A 19 -0.91 8.51 -10.52
N ASP A 20 0.00 7.84 -9.82
CA ASP A 20 -0.27 6.50 -9.27
C ASP A 20 -1.38 6.53 -8.22
N ARG A 21 -2.17 5.46 -8.21
CA ARG A 21 -3.26 5.23 -7.26
C ARG A 21 -3.29 3.77 -6.83
N LEU A 22 -3.71 3.54 -5.60
CA LEU A 22 -4.00 2.21 -5.08
C LEU A 22 -5.47 1.90 -5.29
N TRP A 23 -5.76 0.88 -6.08
CA TRP A 23 -7.11 0.35 -6.18
C TRP A 23 -7.27 -0.84 -5.23
N LEU A 24 -7.91 -0.60 -4.09
CA LEU A 24 -8.08 -1.59 -3.01
C LEU A 24 -9.46 -2.25 -3.03
N GLN A 25 -10.20 -2.15 -4.15
CA GLN A 25 -11.51 -2.77 -4.35
C GLN A 25 -12.55 -2.44 -3.25
N GLY A 26 -12.44 -1.27 -2.62
CA GLY A 26 -13.31 -0.85 -1.52
C GLY A 26 -13.07 -1.55 -0.18
N GLN A 27 -11.99 -2.33 -0.04
CA GLN A 27 -11.61 -2.95 1.23
C GLN A 27 -11.13 -1.90 2.24
N GLY A 28 -11.44 -2.13 3.52
CA GLY A 28 -10.83 -1.37 4.61
C GLY A 28 -9.33 -1.63 4.69
N TYR A 29 -8.56 -0.60 5.02
CA TYR A 29 -7.12 -0.70 5.15
C TYR A 29 -6.61 0.06 6.37
N THR A 30 -5.43 -0.33 6.84
CA THR A 30 -4.64 0.44 7.81
C THR A 30 -3.29 0.80 7.21
N VAL A 31 -2.72 1.91 7.66
CA VAL A 31 -1.43 2.41 7.17
C VAL A 31 -0.49 2.49 8.35
N SER A 32 0.71 1.92 8.20
CA SER A 32 1.74 1.96 9.22
C SER A 32 3.11 2.21 8.60
N GLN A 33 3.99 2.85 9.36
CA GLN A 33 5.39 2.97 9.00
C GLN A 33 6.12 1.68 9.36
N VAL A 34 6.93 1.15 8.43
CA VAL A 34 7.83 0.01 8.66
C VAL A 34 9.24 0.33 8.19
N ALA A 35 10.21 -0.52 8.54
CA ALA A 35 11.55 -0.42 7.99
C ALA A 35 11.47 -0.53 6.46
N GLY A 36 11.86 0.52 5.75
CA GLY A 36 11.90 0.55 4.29
C GLY A 36 10.68 1.13 3.59
N GLY A 37 9.63 1.57 4.30
CA GLY A 37 8.51 2.29 3.66
C GLY A 37 7.19 2.28 4.43
N THR A 38 6.11 2.42 3.67
CA THR A 38 4.73 2.45 4.18
C THR A 38 4.06 1.09 3.93
N LEU A 39 3.59 0.43 4.98
CA LEU A 39 2.83 -0.81 4.86
C LEU A 39 1.32 -0.51 4.93
N VAL A 40 0.62 -0.80 3.85
CA VAL A 40 -0.85 -0.77 3.76
C VAL A 40 -1.36 -2.18 4.02
N THR A 41 -2.07 -2.40 5.12
CA THR A 41 -2.59 -3.72 5.49
C THR A 41 -4.07 -3.80 5.20
N LEU A 42 -4.48 -4.86 4.51
CA LEU A 42 -5.87 -5.23 4.19
C LEU A 42 -6.27 -6.46 5.01
N SER A 43 -7.55 -6.86 4.93
CA SER A 43 -8.06 -8.06 5.61
C SER A 43 -7.35 -9.36 5.21
N ASP A 44 -6.80 -9.40 4.00
CA ASP A 44 -6.29 -10.60 3.33
C ASP A 44 -4.91 -10.38 2.68
N GLY A 45 -4.19 -9.33 3.05
CA GLY A 45 -2.86 -9.06 2.50
C GLY A 45 -2.28 -7.72 2.91
N SER A 46 -1.15 -7.36 2.32
CA SER A 46 -0.54 -6.07 2.53
C SER A 46 0.26 -5.60 1.32
N VAL A 47 0.34 -4.30 1.13
CA VAL A 47 1.17 -3.65 0.12
C VAL A 47 2.21 -2.79 0.81
N LEU A 48 3.49 -3.06 0.56
CA LEU A 48 4.60 -2.20 0.96
C LEU A 48 4.90 -1.18 -0.15
N LEU A 49 4.72 0.10 0.14
CA LEU A 49 5.22 1.19 -0.70
C LEU A 49 6.65 1.51 -0.25
N GLN A 50 7.63 0.95 -0.96
CA GLN A 50 9.02 1.07 -0.60
C GLN A 50 9.50 2.52 -0.75
N GLY A 51 10.28 2.99 0.21
CA GLY A 51 10.83 4.36 0.22
C GLY A 51 9.80 5.45 0.53
N ILE A 52 8.51 5.14 0.65
CA ILE A 52 7.48 6.11 0.97
C ILE A 52 7.28 6.21 2.49
N SER A 53 7.26 7.43 3.02
CA SER A 53 6.95 7.68 4.43
C SER A 53 5.45 7.60 4.69
N ALA A 54 5.03 6.89 5.74
CA ALA A 54 3.62 6.77 6.10
C ALA A 54 2.98 8.12 6.42
N SER A 55 3.76 9.10 6.90
CA SER A 55 3.27 10.47 7.12
C SER A 55 2.91 11.22 5.84
N SER A 56 3.42 10.77 4.68
CA SER A 56 3.08 11.34 3.37
C SER A 56 1.86 10.68 2.73
N PHE A 57 1.46 9.51 3.23
CA PHE A 57 0.31 8.78 2.73
C PHE A 57 -0.97 9.58 2.96
N GLN A 58 -1.81 9.69 1.93
CA GLN A 58 -3.09 10.40 1.98
C GLN A 58 -4.21 9.49 1.49
N ALA A 59 -5.41 9.65 2.04
CA ALA A 59 -6.58 8.88 1.61
C ALA A 59 -6.90 9.07 0.11
N SER A 60 -6.52 10.21 -0.49
CA SER A 60 -6.66 10.51 -1.92
C SER A 60 -5.79 9.63 -2.84
N TRP A 61 -4.86 8.86 -2.30
CA TRP A 61 -4.05 7.90 -3.05
C TRP A 61 -4.82 6.63 -3.37
N VAL A 62 -5.92 6.37 -2.65
CA VAL A 62 -6.78 5.20 -2.83
C VAL A 62 -7.99 5.58 -3.68
N VAL A 63 -8.34 4.72 -4.64
CA VAL A 63 -9.51 4.86 -5.54
C VAL A 63 -10.46 3.68 -5.43
#